data_AF-A0A1V1NWY0-F1
#
_entry.id   AF-A0A1V1NWY0-F1
#
_cell.length_a   1.000
_cell.length_b   1.000
_cell.length_c   1.000
_cell.angle_alpha   90.00
_cell.angle_beta   90.00
_cell.angle_gamma   90.00
#
_symmetry.space_group_name_H-M   'P 1'
#
loop_
_entity.id
_entity.type
_entity.pdbx_description
1 polymer ?
#
loop_
_entity_poly.entity_id
_entity_poly.type
_entity_poly.pdbx_seq_one_letter_code
_entity_poly.pdbx_strand_id
1 'polypeptide(L)'
;MGEGTAKLLTILLAIATHENGMVLIDELENGWHYSLFPDILKAIHKMAKQYNCQIIATTHSYEVKKSMVKGLSAEDLSDTTYIRLDKEKIV
;
A
#
# COMPACT_ATOMS: atom_id res chain seq x y z
N MET A 1 13.00 -15.88 1.19
CA MET A 1 12.59 -15.52 -0.19
C MET A 1 11.10 -15.76 -0.47
N GLY A 2 10.35 -16.56 0.32
CA GLY A 2 8.94 -16.85 0.02
C GLY A 2 7.90 -15.95 0.72
N GLU A 3 8.24 -15.38 1.87
CA GLU A 3 7.27 -14.67 2.72
C GLU A 3 6.71 -13.40 2.05
N GLY A 4 7.56 -12.60 1.42
CA GLY A 4 7.13 -11.41 0.67
C GLY A 4 6.20 -11.74 -0.50
N THR A 5 6.48 -12.79 -1.26
CA THR A 5 5.62 -13.21 -2.38
C THR A 5 4.27 -13.71 -1.88
N ALA A 6 4.26 -14.49 -0.80
CA ALA A 6 3.04 -14.96 -0.16
C ALA A 6 2.17 -13.77 0.33
N LYS A 7 2.78 -12.79 1.00
CA LYS A 7 2.09 -11.58 1.47
C LYS A 7 1.47 -10.79 0.32
N LEU A 8 2.21 -10.58 -0.77
CA LEU A 8 1.67 -9.88 -1.94
C LEU A 8 0.46 -10.62 -2.49
N LEU A 9 0.58 -11.94 -2.69
CA LEU A 9 -0.53 -12.75 -3.19
C LEU A 9 -1.76 -12.67 -2.26
N THR A 10 -1.56 -12.73 -0.94
CA THR A 10 -2.65 -12.57 0.03
C THR A 10 -3.33 -11.22 -0.10
N ILE A 11 -2.59 -10.13 -0.25
CA ILE A 11 -3.15 -8.79 -0.45
C ILE A 11 -3.96 -8.74 -1.75
N LEU A 12 -3.41 -9.21 -2.87
CA LEU A 12 -4.09 -9.17 -4.17
C LEU A 12 -5.37 -10.02 -4.16
N LEU A 13 -5.35 -11.18 -3.50
CA LEU A 13 -6.53 -12.02 -3.31
C LEU A 13 -7.57 -11.37 -2.38
N ALA A 14 -7.14 -10.69 -1.32
CA ALA A 14 -8.05 -9.95 -0.45
C ALA A 14 -8.80 -8.86 -1.22
N ILE A 15 -8.09 -8.11 -2.08
CA ILE A 15 -8.70 -7.10 -2.96
C ILE A 15 -9.68 -7.76 -3.94
N ALA A 16 -9.28 -8.83 -4.61
CA ALA A 16 -10.11 -9.50 -5.61
C ALA A 16 -11.38 -10.14 -5.02
N THR A 17 -11.36 -10.54 -3.74
CA THR A 17 -12.50 -11.14 -3.03
C THR A 17 -13.39 -10.13 -2.33
N HIS A 18 -12.97 -8.86 -2.21
CA HIS A 18 -13.71 -7.77 -1.57
C HIS A 18 -13.97 -6.61 -2.56
N GLU A 19 -14.53 -6.95 -3.72
CA GLU A 19 -14.95 -5.98 -4.73
C GLU A 19 -15.98 -4.99 -4.14
N ASN A 20 -15.84 -3.70 -4.45
CA ASN A 20 -16.65 -2.60 -3.88
C ASN A 20 -16.53 -2.44 -2.35
N GLY A 21 -15.52 -3.06 -1.75
CA GLY A 21 -15.29 -3.07 -0.30
C GLY A 21 -14.06 -2.28 0.13
N MET A 22 -13.52 -2.65 1.29
CA MET A 22 -12.32 -2.06 1.87
C MET A 22 -11.37 -3.15 2.37
N VAL A 23 -10.08 -2.98 2.13
CA VAL A 23 -9.01 -3.86 2.64
C VAL A 23 -8.10 -3.06 3.57
N LEU A 24 -7.90 -3.59 4.77
CA LEU A 24 -7.01 -3.03 5.79
C LEU A 24 -5.71 -3.84 5.82
N ILE A 25 -4.57 -3.18 5.68
CA ILE A 25 -3.25 -3.81 5.65
C ILE A 25 -2.42 -3.22 6.77
N ASP A 26 -2.03 -4.05 7.73
CA ASP A 26 -1.07 -3.65 8.75
C ASP A 26 0.37 -3.91 8.28
N GLU A 27 1.29 -3.03 8.69
CA GLU A 27 2.72 -3.08 8.36
C GLU A 27 2.99 -3.42 6.89
N LEU A 28 2.52 -2.60 5.94
CA LEU A 28 2.56 -2.90 4.51
C LEU A 28 3.95 -3.37 4.05
N GLU A 29 5.03 -2.73 4.50
CA GLU A 29 6.41 -2.99 4.12
C GLU A 29 6.98 -4.34 4.56
N ASN A 30 6.37 -4.99 5.55
CA ASN A 30 6.98 -6.14 6.21
C ASN A 30 7.19 -7.31 5.23
N GLY A 31 8.38 -7.92 5.24
CA GLY A 31 8.73 -9.04 4.36
C GLY A 31 9.28 -8.67 2.97
N TRP A 32 9.47 -7.37 2.66
CA TRP A 32 10.03 -6.92 1.38
C TRP A 32 11.28 -6.05 1.53
N HIS A 33 12.17 -6.18 0.56
CA HIS A 33 13.27 -5.22 0.39
C HIS A 33 12.75 -3.94 -0.25
N TYR A 34 13.21 -2.77 0.22
CA TYR A 34 12.68 -1.46 -0.17
C TYR A 34 12.70 -1.18 -1.69
N SER A 35 13.61 -1.82 -2.42
CA SER A 35 13.70 -1.72 -3.87
C SER A 35 12.45 -2.20 -4.61
N LEU A 36 11.61 -3.03 -3.97
CA LEU A 36 10.41 -3.61 -4.56
C LEU A 36 9.14 -2.81 -4.26
N PHE A 37 9.17 -1.87 -3.31
CA PHE A 37 7.98 -1.11 -2.92
C PHE A 37 7.30 -0.36 -4.07
N PRO A 38 8.01 0.29 -5.01
CA PRO A 38 7.34 0.97 -6.13
C PRO A 38 6.47 0.01 -6.97
N ASP A 39 6.99 -1.17 -7.29
CA ASP A 39 6.29 -2.16 -8.10
C ASP A 39 5.10 -2.76 -7.35
N ILE A 40 5.28 -3.01 -6.05
CA ILE A 40 4.24 -3.55 -5.18
C ILE A 40 3.09 -2.56 -5.01
N LEU A 41 3.39 -1.30 -4.73
CA LEU A 41 2.38 -0.24 -4.58
C LEU A 41 1.60 -0.05 -5.88
N LYS A 42 2.29 -0.10 -7.03
CA LYS A 42 1.65 -0.04 -8.35
C LYS A 42 0.71 -1.23 -8.58
N ALA A 43 1.12 -2.44 -8.19
CA ALA A 43 0.28 -3.63 -8.32
C ALA A 43 -0.97 -3.55 -7.43
N ILE A 44 -0.80 -3.14 -6.16
CA ILE A 44 -1.90 -2.96 -5.21
C ILE A 44 -2.88 -1.89 -5.71
N HIS A 45 -2.37 -0.74 -6.13
CA HIS A 45 -3.19 0.37 -6.63
C HIS A 45 -4.00 -0.01 -7.87
N LYS A 46 -3.36 -0.69 -8.83
CA LYS A 46 -4.04 -1.18 -10.03
C LYS A 46 -5.17 -2.15 -9.68
N MET A 47 -4.94 -3.08 -8.77
CA MET A 47 -5.97 -4.02 -8.31
C MET A 47 -7.09 -3.29 -7.57
N ALA A 48 -6.75 -2.35 -6.69
CA ALA A 48 -7.73 -1.54 -5.96
C ALA A 48 -8.67 -0.81 -6.92
N LYS A 49 -8.13 -0.16 -7.97
CA LYS A 49 -8.94 0.46 -9.03
C LYS A 49 -9.79 -0.54 -9.80
N GLN A 50 -9.21 -1.67 -10.18
CA GLN A 50 -9.91 -2.68 -10.98
C GLN A 50 -11.13 -3.27 -10.24
N TYR A 51 -11.02 -3.47 -8.93
CA TYR A 51 -12.08 -4.06 -8.10
C TYR A 51 -12.88 -3.01 -7.30
N ASN A 52 -12.67 -1.72 -7.60
CA ASN A 52 -13.28 -0.60 -6.87
C ASN A 52 -13.18 -0.76 -5.34
N CYS A 53 -12.00 -1.14 -4.86
CA CYS A 53 -11.76 -1.47 -3.46
C CYS A 53 -10.90 -0.40 -2.80
N GLN A 54 -11.32 0.09 -1.62
CA GLN A 54 -10.56 1.07 -0.86
C GLN A 54 -9.45 0.38 -0.05
N ILE A 55 -8.21 0.84 -0.18
CA ILE A 55 -7.08 0.31 0.59
C ILE A 55 -6.69 1.29 1.69
N ILE A 56 -6.62 0.80 2.93
CA ILE A 56 -6.03 1.52 4.05
C ILE A 56 -4.85 0.70 4.55
N ALA A 57 -3.67 1.29 4.54
CA ALA A 57 -2.44 0.61 4.93
C ALA A 57 -1.66 1.41 5.98
N THR A 58 -1.12 0.73 6.98
CA THR A 58 -0.18 1.32 7.95
C THR A 58 1.26 1.04 7.52
N THR A 59 2.16 1.94 7.88
CA THR A 59 3.60 1.79 7.62
C THR A 59 4.42 2.55 8.65
N HIS A 60 5.52 1.95 9.08
CA HIS A 60 6.59 2.60 9.84
C HIS A 60 7.74 3.06 8.93
N SER A 61 7.74 2.62 7.67
CA SER A 61 8.80 2.84 6.71
C SER A 61 8.62 4.14 5.93
N TYR A 62 9.55 5.07 6.14
CA TYR A 62 9.63 6.28 5.32
C TYR A 62 9.90 5.97 3.84
N GLU A 63 10.51 4.83 3.54
CA GLU A 63 10.77 4.39 2.16
C GLU A 63 9.48 4.04 1.40
N VAL A 64 8.41 3.62 2.09
CA VAL A 64 7.10 3.40 1.45
C VAL A 64 6.56 4.72 0.91
N LYS A 65 6.58 5.79 1.71
CA LYS A 65 6.17 7.13 1.27
C LYS A 65 6.96 7.60 0.05
N LYS A 66 8.28 7.45 0.07
CA LYS A 66 9.15 7.82 -1.05
C LYS A 66 8.88 6.97 -2.29
N SER A 67 8.55 5.70 -2.10
CA SER A 67 8.24 4.75 -3.16
C SER A 67 6.87 4.99 -3.78
N MET A 68 5.89 5.51 -3.03
CA MET A 68 4.59 5.94 -3.60
C MET A 68 4.80 6.99 -4.69
N VAL A 69 5.61 8.02 -4.41
CA VAL A 69 5.90 9.09 -5.39
C VAL A 69 6.65 8.56 -6.62
N LYS A 70 7.43 7.49 -6.47
CA LYS A 70 8.19 6.88 -7.57
C LYS A 70 7.39 5.85 -8.38
N GLY A 71 6.48 5.13 -7.72
CA GLY A 71 5.78 3.97 -8.28
C GLY A 71 4.43 4.30 -8.91
N LEU A 72 3.79 5.40 -8.48
CA LEU A 72 2.48 5.82 -8.94
C LEU A 72 2.57 7.01 -9.91
N SER A 73 1.62 7.11 -10.86
CA SER A 73 1.50 8.27 -11.73
C SER A 73 0.95 9.48 -10.96
N ALA A 74 1.00 10.67 -11.57
CA ALA A 74 0.40 11.86 -10.99
C ALA A 74 -1.12 11.71 -10.78
N GLU A 75 -1.81 11.03 -11.71
CA GLU A 75 -3.24 10.74 -11.55
C GLU A 75 -3.48 9.77 -10.39
N ASP A 76 -2.68 8.70 -10.30
CA ASP A 76 -2.80 7.71 -9.22
C ASP A 76 -2.50 8.30 -7.83
N LEU A 77 -1.57 9.26 -7.76
CA LEU A 77 -1.29 9.99 -6.52
C LEU A 77 -2.45 10.89 -6.10
N SER A 78 -3.26 11.40 -7.04
CA SER A 78 -4.45 12.20 -6.68
C SER A 78 -5.53 11.38 -5.97
N ASP A 79 -5.57 10.07 -6.22
CA ASP A 79 -6.47 9.13 -5.54
C ASP A 79 -5.90 8.62 -4.21
N THR A 80 -4.73 9.10 -3.80
CA THR A 80 -3.99 8.56 -2.66
C THR A 80 -3.78 9.62 -1.58
N THR A 81 -4.02 9.26 -0.32
CA THR A 81 -3.77 10.14 0.83
C THR A 81 -2.74 9.51 1.77
N TYR A 82 -1.78 10.30 2.23
CA TYR A 82 -0.82 9.92 3.26
C TYR A 82 -1.11 10.69 4.56
N ILE A 83 -1.36 9.96 5.64
CA ILE A 83 -1.58 10.52 6.97
C ILE A 83 -0.40 10.13 7.85
N ARG A 84 0.34 11.13 8.35
CA ARG A 84 1.38 10.91 9.36
C ARG A 84 0.75 11.02 10.74
N LEU A 85 0.76 9.92 11.48
CA LEU A 85 0.38 9.89 12.88
C LEU A 85 1.62 10.21 13.72
N ASP A 86 1.63 11.38 14.34
CA ASP A 86 2.66 11.80 15.29
C ASP A 86 1.96 12.31 16.56
N LYS A 87 2.61 12.19 17.71
CA LYS A 87 2.06 12.77 18.94
C LYS A 87 2.27 14.28 18.86
N GLU A 88 1.21 15.06 19.02
CA GLU A 88 1.38 16.48 19.33
C GLU A 88 2.21 16.57 20.61
N LYS A 89 3.39 17.20 20.54
CA LYS A 89 4.07 17.65 21.75
C LYS A 89 3.20 18.75 22.33
N ILE A 90 2.37 18.40 23.31
CA ILE A 90 1.79 19.39 24.22
C ILE A 90 2.99 19.97 24.98
N VAL A 91 3.38 21.19 24.58
CA VAL A 91 4.46 21.99 25.17
C VAL A 91 4.04 22.42 26.57
#